data_AF-A0A7K3YFH7-F1
#
_entry.id   AF-A0A7K3YFH7-F1
#
_cell.length_a   1.000
_cell.length_b   1.000
_cell.length_c   1.000
_cell.angle_alpha   90.00
_cell.angle_beta   90.00
_cell.angle_gamma   90.00
#
_symmetry.space_group_name_H-M   'P 1'
#
loop_
_entity.id
_entity.type
_entity.pdbx_description
1 polymer ?
#
loop_
_entity_poly.entity_id
_entity_poly.type
_entity_poly.pdbx_seq_one_letter_code
_entity_poly.pdbx_strand_id
1 'polypeptide(L)' 'MDLSDCVKFATENPVTYIATMDGDQPRVRAFAMWFADATGFYYHTGT' A
#
# COMPACT_ATOMS: atom_id res chain seq x y z
N MET A 1 -0.67 13.69 13.04
CA MET A 1 -0.67 12.83 11.85
C MET A 1 -2.11 12.68 11.41
N ASP A 2 -2.46 13.36 10.33
CA ASP A 2 -3.74 13.16 9.65
C ASP A 2 -3.55 12.32 8.37
N LEU A 3 -4.64 12.07 7.62
CA LEU A 3 -4.56 11.30 6.39
C LEU A 3 -3.63 11.97 5.35
N SER A 4 -3.55 13.29 5.33
CA SER A 4 -2.69 14.02 4.39
C SER A 4 -1.20 13.79 4.69
N ASP A 5 -0.84 13.72 5.98
CA ASP A 5 0.51 13.34 6.41
C ASP A 5 0.86 11.92 5.95
N CYS A 6 -0.08 10.98 6.07
CA CYS A 6 0.10 9.59 5.62
C CYS A 6 0.23 9.48 4.09
N VAL A 7 -0.60 10.21 3.33
CA VAL A 7 -0.53 10.26 1.86
C VAL A 7 0.83 10.78 1.43
N LYS A 8 1.28 11.91 1.99
CA LYS A 8 2.60 12.48 1.71
C LYS A 8 3.72 11.48 1.99
N PHE A 9 3.72 10.88 3.18
CA PHE A 9 4.73 9.90 3.57
C PHE A 9 4.78 8.72 2.60
N ALA A 10 3.62 8.15 2.25
CA ALA A 10 3.56 7.00 1.36
C ALA A 10 4.02 7.34 -0.06
N THR A 11 3.66 8.53 -0.58
CA THR A 11 4.13 9.01 -1.89
C THR A 11 5.65 9.21 -1.91
N GLU A 12 6.24 9.73 -0.84
CA GLU A 12 7.70 9.89 -0.71
C GLU A 12 8.43 8.55 -0.49
N ASN A 13 7.72 7.51 -0.01
CA ASN A 13 8.27 6.20 0.33
C ASN A 13 7.42 5.07 -0.32
N PRO A 14 7.47 4.88 -1.65
CA PRO A 14 6.54 4.01 -2.36
C PRO A 14 6.82 2.50 -2.20
N VAL A 15 7.87 2.11 -1.49
CA VAL A 15 8.14 0.69 -1.18
C VAL A 15 7.32 0.29 0.03
N THR A 16 6.44 -0.70 -0.16
CA THR A 16 5.47 -1.13 0.85
C THR A 16 5.46 -2.64 1.01
N TYR A 17 4.89 -3.12 2.12
CA TYR A 17 4.60 -4.54 2.34
C TYR A 17 3.10 -4.68 2.57
N ILE A 18 2.42 -5.44 1.72
CA ILE A 18 0.98 -5.66 1.81
C ILE A 18 0.74 -7.02 2.47
N ALA A 19 0.03 -7.01 3.59
CA ALA A 19 -0.46 -8.20 4.25
C ALA A 19 -1.87 -8.53 3.77
N THR A 20 -2.09 -9.78 3.37
CA THR A 20 -3.41 -10.30 2.96
C THR A 20 -3.68 -11.65 3.63
N MET A 21 -4.93 -12.10 3.55
CA MET A 21 -5.37 -13.42 4.02
C MET A 21 -5.88 -14.24 2.83
N ASP A 22 -5.42 -15.47 2.72
CA ASP A 22 -5.91 -16.50 1.79
C ASP A 22 -6.53 -17.63 2.63
N GLY A 23 -7.84 -17.51 2.93
CA GLY A 23 -8.47 -18.26 4.02
C GLY A 23 -7.82 -17.95 5.36
N ASP A 24 -7.38 -18.98 6.09
CA ASP A 24 -6.64 -18.85 7.34
C ASP A 24 -5.10 -18.74 7.14
N GLN A 25 -4.64 -18.60 5.89
CA GLN A 25 -3.22 -18.47 5.58
C GLN A 25 -2.81 -17.00 5.37
N PRO A 26 -2.08 -16.37 6.31
CA PRO A 26 -1.56 -15.03 6.11
C PRO A 26 -0.47 -15.01 5.05
N ARG A 27 -0.49 -13.98 4.20
CA ARG A 27 0.52 -13.70 3.18
C ARG A 27 1.07 -12.30 3.38
N VAL A 28 2.35 -12.10 3.07
CA VAL A 28 2.96 -10.77 2.97
C VAL A 28 3.83 -10.70 1.73
N ARG A 29 3.71 -9.61 0.97
CA ARG A 29 4.54 -9.37 -0.23
C ARG A 29 4.97 -7.93 -0.29
N ALA A 30 6.19 -7.69 -0.78
CA ALA A 30 6.65 -6.35 -1.13
C ALA A 30 5.94 -5.86 -2.40
N PHE A 31 5.49 -4.62 -2.40
CA PHE A 31 4.89 -3.94 -3.55
C PHE A 31 5.46 -2.53 -3.69
N ALA A 32 5.65 -2.12 -4.95
CA ALA A 32 5.75 -0.71 -5.28
C ALA A 32 4.33 -0.13 -5.35
N MET A 33 4.06 0.89 -4.53
CA MET A 33 2.84 1.67 -4.59
C MET A 33 2.85 2.57 -5.82
N TRP A 34 1.73 2.65 -6.53
CA TRP A 34 1.61 3.50 -7.72
C TRP A 34 1.38 4.96 -7.34
N PHE A 35 0.33 5.23 -6.55
CA PHE A 35 0.05 6.54 -5.99
C PHE A 35 -0.84 6.42 -4.75
N ALA A 36 -0.98 7.55 -4.04
CA ALA A 36 -1.91 7.71 -2.93
C ALA A 36 -2.59 9.07 -3.04
N ASP A 37 -3.84 9.16 -2.61
CA ASP A 37 -4.58 10.41 -2.51
C ASP A 37 -5.53 10.39 -1.31
N ALA A 38 -6.39 11.42 -1.19
CA ALA A 38 -7.33 11.53 -0.08
C ALA A 38 -8.35 10.38 0.01
N THR A 39 -8.45 9.53 -1.01
CA THR A 39 -9.38 8.41 -1.10
C THR A 39 -8.72 7.04 -0.87
N GLY A 40 -7.39 6.93 -0.99
CA GLY A 40 -6.67 5.70 -0.63
C GLY A 40 -5.28 5.53 -1.23
N PHE A 41 -4.80 4.28 -1.19
CA PHE A 41 -3.52 3.84 -1.72
C PHE A 41 -3.74 2.88 -2.88
N TYR A 42 -3.05 3.10 -4.00
CA TYR A 42 -3.30 2.43 -5.26
C TYR A 42 -2.11 1.59 -5.69
N TYR A 43 -2.39 0.36 -6.09
CA TYR A 43 -1.39 -0.63 -6.48
C TYR A 43 -1.79 -1.31 -7.79
N HIS A 44 -0.79 -1.74 -8.54
CA HIS A 44 -0.95 -2.73 -9.60
C HIS A 44 -0.31 -4.05 -9.18
N THR A 45 -0.83 -5.16 -9.68
CA THR A 45 -0.17 -6.47 -9.59
C THR A 45 -0.10 -7.08 -10.99
N GLY A 46 0.92 -7.89 -11.26
CA GLY A 46 0.88 -8.80 -12.40
C GLY A 46 -0.20 -9.87 -12.19
N THR A 47 -0.74 -10.37 -13.31
CA THR A 47 -1.56 -11.58 -13.40
C THR A 47 -0.71 -12.83 -13.29
#